data_AF-A0A7A6XUX1-F1
#
_entry.id   AF-A0A7A6XUX1-F1
#
_cell.length_a   1.000
_cell.length_b   1.000
_cell.length_c   1.000
_cell.angle_alpha   90.00
_cell.angle_beta   90.00
_cell.angle_gamma   90.00
#
_symmetry.space_group_name_H-M   'P 1'
#
loop_
_entity.id
_entity.type
_entity.pdbx_description
1 polymer ?
#
loop_
_entity_poly.entity_id
_entity_poly.type
_entity_poly.pdbx_seq_one_letter_code
_entity_poly.pdbx_strand_id
1 'polypeptide(L)' 'MEIEPWLKAAVRKEFVDDNRVKVNNDGNFVNDLSGRRGIYQAGIKASFSSTLSGHLGVGYSHGAGVESPWNAVAGANWSF' A
#
# COMPACT_ATOMS: atom_id res chain seq x y z
N MET A 1 14.36 -14.94 20.43
CA MET A 1 13.82 -13.75 19.74
C MET A 1 14.52 -13.66 18.41
N GLU A 2 13.76 -13.73 17.33
CA GLU A 2 14.28 -13.65 15.96
C GLU A 2 13.83 -12.35 15.33
N ILE A 3 14.72 -11.69 14.60
CA ILE A 3 14.45 -10.43 13.90
C ILE A 3 14.77 -10.65 12.43
N GLU A 4 13.77 -10.49 11.57
CA GLU A 4 13.85 -10.69 10.12
C GLU A 4 13.60 -9.35 9.40
N PRO A 5 14.63 -8.72 8.80
CA PRO A 5 14.42 -7.59 7.92
C PRO A 5 13.81 -8.04 6.59
N TRP A 6 12.92 -7.22 6.01
CA TRP A 6 12.32 -7.52 4.72
C TRP A 6 12.20 -6.27 3.83
N LEU A 7 12.26 -6.51 2.52
CA LEU A 7 12.06 -5.51 1.47
C LEU A 7 10.98 -6.00 0.51
N LYS A 8 10.19 -5.07 -0.01
CA LYS A 8 9.12 -5.37 -0.97
C LYS A 8 9.07 -4.30 -2.05
N ALA A 9 9.05 -4.75 -3.30
CA ALA A 9 8.74 -3.93 -4.46
C ALA A 9 7.56 -4.55 -5.20
N ALA A 10 6.57 -3.73 -5.56
CA ALA A 10 5.38 -4.17 -6.27
C ALA A 10 4.90 -3.07 -7.23
N VAL A 11 4.26 -3.48 -8.32
CA VAL A 11 3.57 -2.57 -9.24
C VAL A 11 2.09 -2.89 -9.18
N ARG A 12 1.27 -1.87 -8.91
CA ARG A 12 -0.19 -1.96 -8.97
C ARG A 12 -0.65 -1.21 -10.23
N LYS A 13 -1.37 -1.89 -11.10
CA LYS A 13 -2.09 -1.29 -12.22
C LYS A 13 -3.58 -1.38 -11.92
N GLU A 14 -4.25 -0.25 -11.84
CA GLU A 14 -5.71 -0.24 -11.83
C GLU A 14 -6.18 -0.34 -13.29
N PHE A 15 -6.99 -1.36 -13.58
CA PHE A 15 -7.54 -1.66 -14.90
C PHE A 15 -8.99 -1.14 -15.05
N VAL A 16 -9.47 -0.39 -14.06
CA VAL A 16 -10.82 0.18 -14.09
C VAL A 16 -10.74 1.46 -14.91
N ASP A 17 -11.11 1.33 -16.17
CA ASP A 17 -11.35 2.46 -17.07
C ASP A 17 -12.84 2.88 -16.88
N ASP A 18 -13.12 4.19 -16.99
CA ASP A 18 -14.47 4.74 -17.21
C ASP A 18 -15.49 4.79 -16.03
N ASN A 19 -15.08 5.08 -14.80
CA ASN A 19 -16.06 5.46 -13.76
C ASN A 19 -16.49 6.94 -13.93
N ARG A 20 -17.35 7.19 -14.91
CA ARG A 20 -17.80 8.52 -15.33
C ARG A 20 -18.87 9.07 -14.36
N VAL A 21 -18.45 9.64 -13.24
CA VAL A 21 -19.39 10.33 -12.33
C VAL A 21 -19.70 11.72 -12.89
N LYS A 22 -20.89 11.88 -13.45
CA LYS A 22 -21.42 13.16 -13.91
C LYS A 22 -22.02 13.90 -12.70
N VAL A 23 -21.35 14.94 -12.19
CA VAL A 23 -21.92 15.86 -11.20
C VAL A 23 -22.27 17.17 -11.90
N ASN A 24 -23.56 17.52 -11.90
CA ASN A 24 -24.14 18.81 -12.32
C ASN A 24 -23.45 19.52 -13.51
N ASN A 25 -23.79 19.10 -14.72
CA ASN A 25 -23.82 19.84 -16.00
C ASN A 25 -22.72 20.87 -16.39
N ASP A 26 -21.62 21.02 -15.66
CA ASP A 26 -20.68 22.14 -15.85
C ASP A 26 -19.19 21.74 -15.75
N GLY A 27 -18.88 20.44 -15.68
CA GLY A 27 -17.50 19.98 -15.69
C GLY A 27 -17.37 18.48 -15.92
N ASN A 28 -16.67 18.10 -16.98
CA ASN A 28 -16.16 16.74 -17.11
C ASN A 28 -15.02 16.56 -16.13
N PHE A 29 -15.30 16.05 -14.93
CA PHE A 29 -14.25 15.57 -14.03
C PHE A 29 -13.75 14.23 -14.59
N VAL A 30 -12.75 14.28 -15.47
CA VAL A 30 -12.04 13.09 -15.94
C VAL A 30 -11.15 12.63 -14.79
N ASN A 31 -11.68 11.76 -13.93
CA ASN A 31 -10.85 11.07 -12.96
C ASN A 31 -10.14 9.94 -13.70
N ASP A 32 -9.00 10.26 -14.28
CA ASP A 32 -8.14 9.30 -14.93
C ASP A 32 -7.43 8.48 -13.85
N LEU A 33 -8.17 7.56 -13.20
CA LEU A 33 -7.65 6.60 -12.22
C LEU A 33 -6.85 5.47 -12.91
N SER A 34 -6.62 5.56 -14.23
CA SER A 34 -5.77 4.65 -15.00
C SER A 34 -4.27 4.90 -14.69
N GLY A 35 -3.90 4.84 -13.41
CA GLY A 35 -2.54 5.08 -12.92
C GLY A 35 -1.80 3.77 -12.67
N ARG A 36 -0.61 3.61 -13.25
CA ARG A 36 0.37 2.65 -12.72
C ARG A 36 0.95 3.23 -11.45
N ARG A 37 0.89 2.48 -10.34
CA ARG A 37 1.49 2.86 -9.06
C ARG A 37 2.62 1.91 -8.70
N GLY A 38 3.81 2.46 -8.53
CA GLY A 38 4.93 1.76 -7.89
C GLY A 38 4.76 1.75 -6.38
N ILE A 39 5.02 0.62 -5.74
CA ILE A 39 4.95 0.45 -4.29
C ILE A 39 6.30 -0.12 -3.83
N TYR A 40 6.93 0.59 -2.90
CA TYR A 40 8.18 0.18 -2.26
C TYR A 40 7.95 0.15 -0.75
N GLN A 41 8.31 -0.94 -0.08
CA GLN A 41 8.16 -1.07 1.37
C GLN A 41 9.40 -1.74 1.97
N ALA A 42 9.72 -1.36 3.19
CA ALA A 42 10.77 -1.94 3.99
C ALA A 42 10.29 -2.10 5.43
N GLY A 43 10.71 -3.15 6.12
CA GLY A 43 10.30 -3.37 7.50
C GLY A 43 11.08 -4.44 8.21
N ILE A 44 10.65 -4.69 9.43
CA ILE A 44 11.20 -5.68 10.34
C ILE A 44 10.05 -6.53 10.85
N LYS A 45 10.27 -7.83 10.90
CA LYS A 45 9.41 -8.80 11.60
C LYS A 45 10.19 -9.33 12.80
N ALA A 46 9.51 -9.46 13.94
CA ALA A 46 10.09 -9.97 15.17
C ALA A 46 9.25 -11.12 15.71
N SER A 47 9.88 -12.24 16.02
CA SER A 47 9.26 -13.38 16.72
C SER A 47 9.68 -13.34 18.19
N PHE A 48 8.70 -13.09 19.06
CA PHE A 48 8.90 -13.01 20.51
C PHE A 48 8.89 -14.39 21.15
N SER A 49 7.98 -15.27 20.68
CA SER A 49 7.86 -16.67 21.08
C SER A 49 7.50 -17.55 19.87
N SER A 50 7.33 -18.86 20.08
CA SER A 50 6.80 -19.78 19.06
C SER A 50 5.36 -19.46 18.64
N THR A 51 4.62 -18.70 19.44
CA THR A 51 3.21 -18.37 19.24
C THR A 51 2.97 -16.90 18.97
N LEU A 52 3.86 -16.00 19.39
CA LEU A 52 3.70 -14.55 19.27
C LEU A 52 4.77 -13.95 18.36
N SER A 53 4.33 -13.28 17.31
CA SER A 53 5.17 -12.50 16.41
C SER A 53 4.53 -11.16 16.09
N GLY A 54 5.34 -10.21 15.63
CA GLY A 54 4.89 -8.91 15.16
C GLY A 54 5.71 -8.41 13.99
N HIS A 55 5.22 -7.39 13.30
CA HIS A 55 5.95 -6.72 12.24
C HIS A 55 5.63 -5.23 12.20
N LEU A 56 6.62 -4.46 11.78
CA LEU A 56 6.54 -3.03 11.56
C LEU A 56 7.20 -2.72 10.23
N GLY A 57 6.62 -1.80 9.45
CA GLY A 57 7.19 -1.41 8.17
C GLY A 57 6.72 -0.03 7.73
N VAL A 58 7.50 0.55 6.84
CA VAL A 58 7.20 1.81 6.17
C VAL A 58 7.26 1.60 4.67
N GLY A 59 6.55 2.44 3.93
CA GLY A 59 6.48 2.35 2.50
C GLY A 59 6.26 3.68 1.82
N TYR A 60 6.64 3.69 0.56
CA TYR A 60 6.43 4.77 -0.37
C TYR A 60 5.66 4.24 -1.57
N SER A 61 4.68 5.02 -2.04
CA SER A 61 3.97 4.68 -3.27
C SER A 61 3.79 5.92 -4.13
N HIS A 62 4.24 5.83 -5.38
CA HIS A 62 4.15 6.89 -6.37
C HIS A 62 3.33 6.40 -7.56
N GLY A 63 2.29 7.14 -7.92
CA GLY A 63 1.40 6.83 -9.03
C GLY A 63 0.86 8.11 -9.67
N ALA A 64 0.37 7.99 -10.90
CA ALA A 64 -0.22 9.10 -11.65
C ALA A 64 -1.48 9.61 -10.91
N GLY A 65 -1.37 10.77 -10.24
CA GLY A 65 -2.50 11.52 -9.68
C GLY A 65 -2.82 11.33 -8.20
N VAL A 66 -2.26 10.33 -7.51
CA VAL A 66 -2.43 10.15 -6.05
C VAL A 66 -1.06 9.91 -5.41
N GLU A 67 -0.49 10.98 -4.85
CA GLU A 67 0.68 10.88 -3.97
C GLU A 67 0.21 10.43 -2.58
N SER A 68 0.56 9.21 -2.18
CA SER A 68 0.62 8.84 -0.76
C SER A 68 2.08 8.95 -0.34
N PRO A 69 2.50 10.11 0.20
CA PRO A 69 3.91 10.43 0.37
C PRO A 69 4.62 9.50 1.38
N TRP A 70 3.89 8.80 2.24
CA TRP A 70 4.42 7.77 3.14
C TRP A 70 3.28 6.91 3.70
N ASN A 71 3.49 5.58 3.79
CA ASN A 71 2.61 4.65 4.50
C ASN A 71 3.38 3.92 5.60
N ALA A 72 2.71 3.56 6.68
CA ALA A 72 3.24 2.73 7.75
C ALA A 72 2.30 1.55 7.98
N VAL A 73 2.88 0.40 8.30
CA VAL A 73 2.15 -0.84 8.61
C VAL A 73 2.69 -1.44 9.90
N ALA A 74 1.77 -1.88 10.75
CA ALA A 74 2.07 -2.61 11.97
C ALA A 74 1.10 -3.77 12.09
N GLY A 75 1.59 -4.92 12.56
CA GLY A 75 0.73 -6.08 12.82
C GLY A 75 1.32 -7.02 13.84
N ALA A 76 0.44 -7.76 14.49
CA ALA A 76 0.78 -8.81 15.45
C ALA A 76 0.06 -10.09 15.06
N ASN A 77 0.71 -11.23 15.28
CA ASN A 77 0.15 -12.54 15.06
C ASN A 77 0.34 -13.38 16.32
N TRP A 78 -0.76 -13.96 16.79
CA TRP A 78 -0.78 -14.92 17.88
C TRP A 78 -1.42 -16.23 17.41
N SER A 79 -0.67 -17.32 17.50
CA SER A 79 -1.11 -18.67 17.12
C SER A 79 -1.36 -19.51 18.37
N PHE A 80 -2.54 -20.13 18.46
CA PHE A 80 -3.01 -20.97 19.57
C PHE A 80 -3.10 -22.44 19.17
#